data_AF-A0A0G0FHZ0-F1
#
_entry.id   AF-A0A0G0FHZ0-F1
#
_cell.length_a   1.000
_cell.length_b   1.000
_cell.length_c   1.000
_cell.angle_alpha   90.00
_cell.angle_beta   90.00
_cell.angle_gamma   90.00
#
_symmetry.space_group_name_H-M   'P 1'
#
loop_
_entity.id
_entity.type
_entity.pdbx_description
1 polymer ?
#
loop_
_entity_poly.entity_id
_entity_poly.type
_entity_poly.pdbx_seq_one_letter_code
_entity_poly.pdbx_strand_id
1 'polypeptide(L)'
;MHKKRRFLEGEIYHVFNRSIARYGIFSNLDNGLRFVQTLDYYNNPINVINLGTFLKKNKEYSPDIIFFNKNNNVKYISYCIMPDHYHLLLKVLKENMLSKYISDVENSFSRFFNIKLKRKGPIWESRFKAVRVKTNEQLLHVSRYIHLNPTSSNLVEKPEDWIFSSYKSFITKSEIINKTMNEISISDRDLYKKFIEGNIDYQRKLKKIRNLFID
;
A
#
# COMPACT_ATOMS: atom_id res chain seq x y z
N MET A 1 -23.99 14.18 12.26
CA MET A 1 -23.61 12.75 12.36
C MET A 1 -22.94 12.33 11.04
N HIS A 2 -21.60 12.21 10.98
CA HIS A 2 -20.94 11.79 9.75
C HIS A 2 -21.26 10.31 9.45
N LYS A 3 -21.90 10.06 8.30
CA LYS A 3 -22.23 8.70 7.83
C LYS A 3 -20.94 7.86 7.80
N LYS A 4 -20.89 6.77 8.55
CA LYS A 4 -19.76 5.85 8.55
C LYS A 4 -19.54 5.39 7.11
N ARG A 5 -18.34 5.62 6.57
CA ARG A 5 -18.00 5.26 5.19
C ARG A 5 -18.07 3.74 5.07
N ARG A 6 -19.03 3.26 4.27
CA ARG A 6 -19.27 1.84 4.05
C ARG A 6 -18.38 1.34 2.92
N PHE A 7 -17.65 0.27 3.17
CA PHE A 7 -16.79 -0.39 2.20
C PHE A 7 -17.38 -1.78 1.95
N LEU A 8 -17.89 -1.97 0.74
CA LEU A 8 -18.60 -3.18 0.34
C LEU A 8 -17.62 -4.32 0.07
N GLU A 9 -18.00 -5.54 0.45
CA GLU A 9 -17.25 -6.75 0.13
C GLU A 9 -17.17 -6.97 -1.39
N GLY A 10 -16.05 -7.52 -1.85
CA GLY A 10 -15.77 -7.74 -3.28
C GLY A 10 -15.30 -6.50 -4.03
N GLU A 11 -15.55 -5.30 -3.51
CA GLU A 11 -15.16 -4.05 -4.15
C GLU A 11 -13.68 -3.69 -3.93
N ILE A 12 -13.13 -2.95 -4.89
CA ILE A 12 -11.72 -2.53 -4.89
C ILE A 12 -11.60 -1.04 -4.58
N TYR A 13 -10.65 -0.69 -3.73
CA TYR A 13 -10.37 0.68 -3.33
C TYR A 13 -8.88 1.01 -3.42
N HIS A 14 -8.58 2.20 -3.96
CA HIS A 14 -7.29 2.85 -3.80
C HIS A 14 -7.25 3.57 -2.47
N VAL A 15 -6.50 3.03 -1.52
CA VAL A 15 -6.34 3.53 -0.16
C VAL A 15 -4.98 4.20 -0.01
N PHE A 16 -4.96 5.41 0.54
CA PHE A 16 -3.71 6.15 0.71
C PHE A 16 -3.80 7.14 1.88
N ASN A 17 -2.64 7.40 2.48
CA ASN A 17 -2.48 8.47 3.46
C ASN A 17 -1.05 9.03 3.41
N ARG A 18 -0.87 10.19 4.01
CA ARG A 18 0.37 10.96 4.00
C ARG A 18 0.74 11.38 5.41
N SER A 19 2.04 11.51 5.66
CA SER A 19 2.56 12.01 6.91
C SER A 19 2.35 13.52 7.06
N ILE A 20 2.27 13.98 8.31
CA ILE A 20 2.24 15.41 8.61
C ILE A 20 3.46 16.12 8.01
N ALA A 21 3.25 17.33 7.47
CA ALA A 21 4.30 18.16 6.86
C ALA A 21 5.17 17.44 5.80
N ARG A 22 4.63 16.39 5.14
CA ARG A 22 5.39 15.56 4.17
C ARG A 22 6.66 14.94 4.78
N TYR A 23 6.64 14.66 6.07
CA TYR A 23 7.79 14.08 6.75
C TYR A 23 8.14 12.70 6.20
N GLY A 24 9.41 12.49 5.80
CA GLY A 24 9.92 11.25 5.20
C GLY A 24 10.04 10.08 6.18
N ILE A 25 8.94 9.62 6.76
CA ILE A 25 8.91 8.53 7.77
C ILE A 25 9.60 7.26 7.22
N PHE A 26 9.32 6.93 5.97
CA PHE A 26 9.73 5.70 5.31
C PHE A 26 11.06 5.83 4.55
N SER A 27 11.74 6.98 4.62
CA SER A 27 13.13 7.10 4.16
C SER A 27 14.09 6.26 5.00
N ASN A 28 13.71 5.94 6.25
CA ASN A 28 14.42 4.99 7.08
C ASN A 28 13.91 3.56 6.80
N LEU A 29 14.83 2.66 6.44
CA LEU A 29 14.54 1.28 6.07
C LEU A 29 13.73 0.53 7.14
N ASP A 30 14.12 0.61 8.41
CA ASP A 30 13.42 -0.09 9.50
C ASP A 30 11.98 0.37 9.65
N ASN A 31 11.71 1.66 9.43
CA ASN A 31 10.35 2.18 9.51
C ASN A 31 9.49 1.64 8.36
N GLY A 32 10.03 1.57 7.14
CA GLY A 32 9.35 0.95 6.01
C GLY A 32 9.09 -0.54 6.24
N LEU A 33 10.10 -1.30 6.69
CA LEU A 33 9.96 -2.71 7.03
C LEU A 33 8.91 -2.93 8.13
N ARG A 34 8.96 -2.12 9.19
CA ARG A 34 7.97 -2.18 10.27
C ARG A 34 6.56 -1.86 9.79
N PHE A 35 6.41 -0.94 8.85
CA PHE A 35 5.11 -0.63 8.27
C PHE A 35 4.57 -1.80 7.44
N VAL A 36 5.41 -2.45 6.63
CA VAL A 36 5.03 -3.67 5.89
C VAL A 36 4.61 -4.79 6.85
N GLN A 37 5.36 -5.02 7.93
CA GLN A 37 4.96 -5.96 8.99
C GLN A 37 3.62 -5.58 9.62
N THR A 38 3.34 -4.29 9.78
CA THR A 38 2.07 -3.81 10.35
C THR A 38 0.91 -4.06 9.40
N LEU A 39 1.09 -3.79 8.11
CA LEU A 39 0.10 -4.08 7.06
C LEU A 39 -0.25 -5.57 7.04
N ASP A 40 0.75 -6.44 7.05
CA ASP A 40 0.57 -7.90 7.05
C ASP A 40 -0.16 -8.38 8.32
N TYR A 41 0.36 -8.01 9.48
CA TYR A 41 -0.10 -8.50 10.77
C TYR A 41 -1.58 -8.19 11.03
N TYR A 42 -1.99 -6.94 10.80
CA TYR A 42 -3.38 -6.54 11.05
C TYR A 42 -4.33 -6.99 9.94
N ASN A 43 -3.84 -7.53 8.83
CA ASN A 43 -4.70 -8.12 7.82
C ASN A 43 -5.26 -9.47 8.26
N ASN A 44 -4.72 -10.08 9.33
CA ASN A 44 -5.27 -11.28 9.95
C ASN A 44 -6.12 -10.91 11.18
N PRO A 45 -7.47 -11.03 11.12
CA PRO A 45 -8.35 -10.63 12.22
C PRO A 45 -8.29 -11.56 13.44
N ILE A 46 -7.59 -12.70 13.35
CA ILE A 46 -7.43 -13.66 14.46
C ILE A 46 -6.38 -13.17 15.46
N ASN A 47 -5.56 -12.18 15.10
CA ASN A 47 -4.52 -11.67 15.98
C ASN A 47 -5.11 -10.97 17.23
N VAL A 48 -4.93 -11.60 18.39
CA VAL A 48 -5.47 -11.14 19.67
C VAL A 48 -4.53 -10.22 20.45
N ILE A 49 -3.24 -10.17 20.09
CA ILE A 49 -2.26 -9.27 20.70
C ILE A 49 -1.82 -8.20 19.70
N ASN A 50 -1.22 -7.11 20.19
CA ASN A 50 -0.65 -6.10 19.30
C ASN A 50 0.70 -6.57 18.72
N LEU A 51 1.05 -6.07 17.54
CA LEU A 51 2.29 -6.43 16.82
C LEU A 51 3.55 -6.25 17.69
N GLY A 52 3.61 -5.21 18.52
CA GLY A 52 4.74 -4.97 19.41
C GLY A 52 4.94 -6.10 20.42
N THR A 53 3.87 -6.60 21.03
CA THR A 53 3.92 -7.77 21.91
C THR A 53 4.22 -9.05 21.13
N PHE A 54 3.64 -9.22 19.94
CA PHE A 54 3.88 -10.38 19.08
C PHE A 54 5.37 -10.54 18.73
N LEU A 55 6.02 -9.46 18.29
CA LEU A 55 7.43 -9.49 17.89
C LEU A 55 8.41 -9.65 19.06
N LYS A 56 7.98 -9.33 20.29
CA LYS A 56 8.77 -9.66 21.49
C LYS A 56 8.77 -11.16 21.78
N LYS A 57 7.66 -11.84 21.47
CA LYS A 57 7.48 -13.28 21.69
C LYS A 57 8.01 -14.13 20.53
N ASN A 58 7.99 -13.59 19.31
CA ASN A 58 8.38 -14.29 18.09
C ASN A 58 9.56 -13.54 17.47
N LYS A 59 10.76 -14.14 17.55
CA LYS A 59 12.01 -13.52 17.08
C LYS A 59 12.04 -13.32 15.56
N GLU A 60 11.28 -14.11 14.81
CA GLU A 60 11.22 -14.05 13.35
C GLU A 60 9.78 -13.81 12.88
N TYR A 61 9.61 -12.79 12.04
CA TYR A 61 8.36 -12.51 11.35
C TYR A 61 8.67 -11.89 9.99
N SER A 62 8.49 -12.69 8.95
CA SER A 62 8.62 -12.27 7.55
C SER A 62 7.22 -11.97 6.98
N PRO A 63 6.88 -10.71 6.69
CA PRO A 63 5.58 -10.38 6.12
C PRO A 63 5.47 -10.86 4.67
N ASP A 64 4.30 -11.35 4.27
CA ASP A 64 3.95 -11.60 2.88
C ASP A 64 2.58 -11.01 2.56
N ILE A 65 2.57 -9.69 2.36
CA ILE A 65 1.33 -8.94 2.14
C ILE A 65 0.62 -9.26 0.83
N ILE A 66 1.32 -9.89 -0.13
CA ILE A 66 0.70 -10.28 -1.40
C ILE A 66 -0.03 -11.62 -1.23
N PHE A 67 0.52 -12.53 -0.43
CA PHE A 67 -0.20 -13.73 -0.07
C PHE A 67 -1.45 -13.38 0.74
N PHE A 68 -2.57 -14.03 0.41
CA PHE A 68 -3.81 -13.87 1.15
C PHE A 68 -4.50 -15.22 1.35
N ASN A 69 -5.28 -15.31 2.42
CA ASN A 69 -6.21 -16.39 2.71
C ASN A 69 -7.62 -15.82 2.91
N LYS A 70 -8.64 -16.70 2.91
CA LYS A 70 -10.05 -16.28 3.03
C LYS A 70 -10.40 -15.58 4.35
N ASN A 71 -9.56 -15.74 5.38
CA ASN A 71 -9.80 -15.11 6.68
C ASN A 71 -9.28 -13.66 6.75
N ASN A 72 -8.50 -13.20 5.77
CA ASN A 72 -7.99 -11.84 5.75
C ASN A 72 -9.10 -10.79 5.64
N ASN A 73 -8.81 -9.57 6.08
CA ASN A 73 -9.73 -8.43 5.95
C ASN A 73 -9.79 -7.91 4.50
N VAL A 74 -8.63 -7.93 3.84
CA VAL A 74 -8.44 -7.46 2.46
C VAL A 74 -7.49 -8.37 1.69
N LYS A 75 -7.63 -8.35 0.36
CA LYS A 75 -6.64 -8.87 -0.58
C LYS A 75 -5.88 -7.69 -1.18
N TYR A 76 -4.55 -7.75 -1.14
CA TYR A 76 -3.70 -6.79 -1.81
C TYR A 76 -3.66 -7.09 -3.30
N ILE A 77 -3.90 -6.06 -4.11
CA ILE A 77 -3.72 -6.11 -5.57
C ILE A 77 -2.36 -5.50 -5.90
N SER A 78 -2.11 -4.27 -5.47
CA SER A 78 -0.80 -3.62 -5.60
C SER A 78 -0.55 -2.66 -4.44
N TYR A 79 0.72 -2.36 -4.18
CA TYR A 79 1.08 -1.36 -3.19
C TYR A 79 2.39 -0.66 -3.55
N CYS A 80 2.56 0.55 -3.01
CA CYS A 80 3.82 1.27 -2.98
C CYS A 80 3.86 2.17 -1.74
N ILE A 81 4.89 2.03 -0.91
CA ILE A 81 5.17 2.91 0.22
C ILE A 81 6.26 3.88 -0.21
N MET A 82 5.92 5.16 -0.24
CA MET A 82 6.79 6.27 -0.62
C MET A 82 7.40 6.89 0.66
N PRO A 83 8.43 7.74 0.57
CA PRO A 83 9.08 8.32 1.76
C PRO A 83 8.11 8.94 2.79
N ASP A 84 7.09 9.67 2.33
CA ASP A 84 6.16 10.43 3.18
C ASP A 84 4.69 10.00 3.06
N HIS A 85 4.38 8.98 2.26
CA HIS A 85 3.01 8.51 2.06
C HIS A 85 2.97 7.06 1.60
N TYR A 86 1.79 6.45 1.59
CA TYR A 86 1.62 5.10 1.05
C TYR A 86 0.42 5.06 0.09
N HIS A 87 0.45 4.11 -0.83
CA HIS A 87 -0.64 3.78 -1.74
C HIS A 87 -0.88 2.28 -1.74
N LEU A 88 -2.11 1.85 -1.42
CA LEU A 88 -2.55 0.46 -1.40
C LEU A 88 -3.75 0.30 -2.34
N LEU A 89 -3.76 -0.75 -3.14
CA LEU A 89 -4.90 -1.14 -3.96
C LEU A 89 -5.48 -2.43 -3.38
N LEU A 90 -6.65 -2.33 -2.76
CA LEU A 90 -7.18 -3.36 -1.87
C LEU A 90 -8.56 -3.82 -2.33
N LYS A 91 -8.75 -5.14 -2.46
CA LYS A 91 -10.07 -5.75 -2.55
C LYS A 91 -10.58 -6.08 -1.15
N VAL A 92 -11.78 -5.62 -0.83
CA VAL A 92 -12.41 -5.88 0.47
C VAL A 92 -12.89 -7.33 0.51
N LEU A 93 -12.42 -8.10 1.50
CA LEU A 93 -12.86 -9.49 1.70
C LEU A 93 -13.88 -9.62 2.84
N LYS A 94 -13.93 -8.64 3.74
CA LYS A 94 -14.89 -8.59 4.85
C LYS A 94 -15.51 -7.22 4.92
N GLU A 95 -16.82 -7.16 4.77
CA GLU A 95 -17.55 -5.89 4.83
C GLU A 95 -17.28 -5.15 6.14
N ASN A 96 -17.18 -3.81 6.07
CA ASN A 96 -16.94 -2.92 7.22
C ASN A 96 -15.58 -3.10 7.93
N MET A 97 -14.71 -4.00 7.49
CA MET A 97 -13.41 -4.23 8.12
C MET A 97 -12.30 -3.32 7.58
N LEU A 98 -12.41 -2.78 6.36
CA LEU A 98 -11.35 -1.93 5.77
C LEU A 98 -11.00 -0.72 6.65
N SER A 99 -12.00 0.02 7.14
CA SER A 99 -11.76 1.18 8.02
C SER A 99 -11.06 0.79 9.32
N LYS A 100 -11.49 -0.32 9.93
CA LYS A 100 -10.89 -0.82 11.16
C LYS A 100 -9.46 -1.28 10.91
N TYR A 101 -9.24 -2.06 9.87
CA TYR A 101 -7.95 -2.55 9.45
C TYR A 101 -6.93 -1.42 9.27
N ILE A 102 -7.24 -0.42 8.44
CA ILE A 102 -6.32 0.70 8.19
C ILE A 102 -6.12 1.54 9.45
N SER A 103 -7.16 1.74 10.25
CA SER A 103 -7.05 2.43 11.55
C SER A 103 -6.10 1.68 12.51
N ASP A 104 -6.21 0.36 12.61
CA ASP A 104 -5.33 -0.46 13.47
C ASP A 104 -3.87 -0.40 12.98
N VAL A 105 -3.66 -0.45 11.65
CA VAL A 105 -2.34 -0.28 11.03
C VAL A 105 -1.74 1.09 11.37
N GLU A 106 -2.49 2.17 11.10
CA GLU A 106 -2.03 3.54 11.29
C GLU A 106 -1.74 3.84 12.76
N ASN A 107 -2.60 3.38 13.68
CA ASN A 107 -2.42 3.59 15.12
C ASN A 107 -1.25 2.78 15.68
N SER A 108 -1.12 1.51 15.28
CA SER A 108 -0.03 0.64 15.74
C SER A 108 1.33 1.19 15.29
N PHE A 109 1.41 1.60 14.03
CA PHE A 109 2.61 2.22 13.49
C PHE A 109 2.91 3.58 14.12
N SER A 110 1.90 4.44 14.33
CA SER A 110 2.06 5.72 15.05
C SER A 110 2.68 5.52 16.42
N ARG A 111 2.17 4.53 17.17
CA ARG A 111 2.68 4.20 18.51
C ARG A 111 4.11 3.71 18.45
N PHE A 112 4.43 2.78 17.56
CA PHE A 112 5.81 2.32 17.34
C PHE A 112 6.74 3.49 17.03
N PHE A 113 6.37 4.31 16.06
CA PHE A 113 7.19 5.41 15.58
C PHE A 113 7.39 6.42 16.71
N ASN A 114 6.33 6.80 17.44
CA ASN A 114 6.39 7.74 18.57
C ASN A 114 7.32 7.26 19.68
N ILE A 115 7.22 5.98 20.06
CA ILE A 115 8.10 5.36 21.08
C ILE A 115 9.55 5.35 20.60
N LYS A 116 9.82 4.92 19.36
CA LYS A 116 11.17 4.83 18.79
C LYS A 116 11.89 6.18 18.82
N LEU A 117 11.19 7.28 18.50
CA LEU A 117 11.78 8.63 18.45
C LEU A 117 11.54 9.46 19.73
N LYS A 118 10.97 8.89 20.79
CA LYS A 118 10.59 9.61 22.02
C LYS A 118 9.74 10.88 21.75
N ARG A 119 8.95 10.90 20.68
CA ARG A 119 8.09 12.04 20.33
C ARG A 119 6.66 11.82 20.80
N LYS A 120 5.87 12.89 20.73
CA LYS A 120 4.40 12.86 20.90
C LYS A 120 3.74 13.50 19.67
N GLY A 121 2.44 13.25 19.50
CA GLY A 121 1.63 13.89 18.46
C GLY A 121 1.26 12.97 17.29
N PRO A 122 0.47 13.50 16.34
CA PRO A 122 0.04 12.78 15.15
C PRO A 122 1.22 12.56 14.20
N ILE A 123 1.16 11.48 13.43
CA ILE A 123 2.12 11.22 12.35
C ILE A 123 1.46 11.35 10.97
N TRP A 124 0.14 11.23 10.90
CA TRP A 124 -0.67 11.27 9.68
C TRP A 124 -1.35 12.63 9.55
N GLU A 125 -1.37 13.18 8.35
CA GLU A 125 -1.97 14.47 8.04
C GLU A 125 -3.49 14.47 8.27
N SER A 126 -4.15 13.38 7.89
CA SER A 126 -5.58 13.21 8.05
C SER A 126 -5.93 11.74 8.26
N ARG A 127 -7.23 11.44 8.32
CA ARG A 127 -7.71 10.06 8.12
C ARG A 127 -7.30 9.59 6.72
N PHE A 128 -7.10 8.28 6.56
CA PHE A 128 -6.84 7.70 5.25
C PHE A 128 -7.93 8.07 4.24
N LYS A 129 -7.51 8.23 2.98
CA LYS A 129 -8.40 8.42 1.84
C LYS A 129 -8.60 7.06 1.15
N ALA A 130 -9.81 6.85 0.63
CA ALA A 130 -10.13 5.65 -0.13
C ALA A 130 -11.00 6.04 -1.33
N VAL A 131 -10.62 5.61 -2.53
CA VAL A 131 -11.36 5.88 -3.78
C VAL A 131 -11.76 4.55 -4.39
N ARG A 132 -13.05 4.35 -4.64
CA ARG A 132 -13.57 3.11 -5.24
C ARG A 132 -13.11 3.03 -6.70
N VAL A 133 -12.58 1.88 -7.09
CA VAL A 133 -12.25 1.52 -8.46
C VAL A 133 -13.45 0.77 -9.03
N LYS A 134 -14.05 1.30 -10.10
CA LYS A 134 -15.33 0.80 -10.64
C LYS A 134 -15.17 -0.07 -11.88
N THR A 135 -14.05 0.03 -12.59
CA THR A 135 -13.83 -0.69 -13.85
C THR A 135 -12.44 -1.34 -13.87
N ASN A 136 -12.28 -2.38 -14.69
CA ASN A 136 -11.00 -3.04 -14.90
C ASN A 136 -9.95 -2.11 -15.51
N GLU A 137 -10.37 -1.19 -16.39
CA GLU A 137 -9.51 -0.15 -16.93
C GLU A 137 -8.98 0.77 -15.83
N GLN A 138 -9.87 1.27 -14.95
CA GLN A 138 -9.46 2.08 -13.80
C GLN A 138 -8.50 1.31 -12.90
N LEU A 139 -8.77 0.02 -12.65
CA LEU A 139 -7.91 -0.83 -11.82
C LEU A 139 -6.49 -0.90 -12.38
N LEU A 140 -6.38 -1.15 -13.67
CA LEU A 140 -5.12 -1.29 -14.36
C LEU A 140 -4.32 0.03 -14.36
N HIS A 141 -4.98 1.17 -14.62
CA HIS A 141 -4.35 2.50 -14.55
C HIS A 141 -3.93 2.90 -13.13
N VAL A 142 -4.74 2.59 -12.12
CA VAL A 142 -4.36 2.84 -10.72
C VAL A 142 -3.16 1.97 -10.33
N SER A 143 -3.12 0.70 -10.75
CA SER A 143 -1.95 -0.14 -10.49
C SER A 143 -0.68 0.43 -11.12
N ARG A 144 -0.76 0.91 -12.37
CA ARG A 144 0.34 1.63 -13.03
C ARG A 144 0.78 2.84 -12.24
N TYR A 145 -0.17 3.69 -11.87
CA TYR A 145 0.12 4.88 -11.08
C TYR A 145 0.90 4.53 -9.81
N ILE A 146 0.47 3.49 -9.09
CA ILE A 146 1.11 3.01 -7.86
C ILE A 146 2.54 2.53 -8.12
N HIS A 147 2.76 1.69 -9.13
CA HIS A 147 4.08 1.11 -9.41
C HIS A 147 5.09 2.10 -9.99
N LEU A 148 4.61 3.10 -10.74
CA LEU A 148 5.45 4.16 -11.30
C LEU A 148 5.67 5.35 -10.36
N ASN A 149 5.10 5.33 -9.15
CA ASN A 149 5.29 6.45 -8.21
C ASN A 149 6.77 6.71 -7.85
N PRO A 150 7.58 5.67 -7.54
CA PRO A 150 9.00 5.85 -7.24
C PRO A 150 9.78 6.50 -8.39
N THR A 151 9.59 6.01 -9.62
CA THR A 151 10.27 6.53 -10.82
C THR A 151 9.81 7.93 -11.21
N SER A 152 8.50 8.22 -11.05
CA SER A 152 7.94 9.56 -11.27
C SER A 152 8.46 10.57 -10.26
N SER A 153 8.87 10.10 -9.08
CA SER A 153 9.43 10.92 -8.00
C SER A 153 10.95 11.02 -8.05
N ASN A 154 11.60 10.46 -9.07
CA ASN A 154 13.05 10.36 -9.20
C ASN A 154 13.73 9.69 -7.99
N LEU A 155 13.05 8.75 -7.33
CA LEU A 155 13.64 7.96 -6.23
C LEU A 155 14.49 6.79 -6.75
N VAL A 156 14.11 6.26 -7.91
CA VAL A 156 14.78 5.17 -8.62
C VAL A 156 14.60 5.37 -10.13
N GLU A 157 15.50 4.81 -10.93
CA GLU A 157 15.38 4.82 -12.39
C GLU A 157 14.35 3.80 -12.88
N LYS A 158 14.40 2.59 -12.34
CA LYS A 158 13.50 1.49 -12.69
C LYS A 158 12.52 1.16 -11.55
N PRO A 159 11.25 0.85 -11.86
CA PRO A 159 10.24 0.62 -10.83
C PRO A 159 10.52 -0.60 -9.94
N GLU A 160 11.26 -1.61 -10.41
CA GLU A 160 11.64 -2.81 -9.66
C GLU A 160 12.72 -2.60 -8.61
N ASP A 161 13.44 -1.47 -8.67
CA ASP A 161 14.47 -1.11 -7.71
C ASP A 161 13.87 -0.56 -6.40
N TRP A 162 12.59 -0.19 -6.41
CA TRP A 162 11.91 0.27 -5.20
C TRP A 162 11.43 -0.89 -4.33
N ILE A 163 12.16 -1.16 -3.26
CA ILE A 163 11.93 -2.31 -2.37
C ILE A 163 10.57 -2.31 -1.64
N PHE A 164 9.95 -1.15 -1.47
CA PHE A 164 8.64 -1.01 -0.82
C PHE A 164 7.48 -0.90 -1.81
N SER A 165 7.63 -1.54 -2.98
CA SER A 165 6.60 -1.67 -4.01
C SER A 165 6.35 -3.14 -4.33
N SER A 166 5.10 -3.48 -4.66
CA SER A 166 4.80 -4.82 -5.16
C SER A 166 5.32 -5.08 -6.58
N TYR A 167 5.80 -4.06 -7.30
CA TYR A 167 6.16 -4.17 -8.72
C TYR A 167 7.18 -5.27 -9.00
N LYS A 168 8.24 -5.38 -8.19
CA LYS A 168 9.25 -6.44 -8.36
C LYS A 168 8.62 -7.82 -8.30
N SER A 169 7.67 -8.05 -7.39
CA SER A 169 6.94 -9.32 -7.30
C SER A 169 6.11 -9.60 -8.56
N PHE A 170 5.53 -8.56 -9.16
CA PHE A 170 4.76 -8.63 -10.41
C PHE A 170 5.60 -8.99 -11.64
N ILE A 171 6.90 -8.75 -11.63
CA ILE A 171 7.77 -9.10 -12.76
C ILE A 171 8.70 -10.30 -12.48
N THR A 172 8.69 -10.84 -11.25
CA THR A 172 9.60 -11.96 -10.87
C THR A 172 8.89 -13.25 -10.49
N LYS A 173 7.77 -13.23 -9.73
CA LYS A 173 7.14 -14.45 -9.19
C LYS A 173 5.91 -14.86 -10.02
N SER A 174 6.00 -15.89 -10.87
CA SER A 174 4.90 -16.26 -11.82
C SER A 174 3.66 -16.83 -11.13
N GLU A 175 3.81 -17.52 -9.99
CA GLU A 175 2.71 -18.28 -9.39
C GLU A 175 1.79 -17.43 -8.49
N ILE A 176 2.36 -16.45 -7.77
CA ILE A 176 1.60 -15.51 -6.95
C ILE A 176 0.76 -14.59 -7.85
N ILE A 177 1.30 -14.20 -9.00
CA ILE A 177 0.62 -13.42 -10.02
C ILE A 177 -0.66 -14.15 -10.46
N ASN A 178 -0.60 -15.42 -10.83
CA ASN A 178 -1.79 -16.18 -11.25
C ASN A 178 -2.90 -16.25 -10.17
N LYS A 179 -2.54 -16.32 -8.88
CA LYS A 179 -3.53 -16.32 -7.77
C LYS A 179 -4.03 -14.91 -7.40
N THR A 180 -3.23 -13.88 -7.64
CA THR A 180 -3.53 -12.50 -7.23
C THR A 180 -4.21 -11.71 -8.37
N MET A 181 -3.90 -12.03 -9.63
CA MET A 181 -4.30 -11.32 -10.85
C MET A 181 -5.65 -11.67 -11.44
N ASN A 182 -6.49 -12.53 -10.84
CA ASN A 182 -7.86 -12.70 -11.35
C ASN A 182 -8.63 -11.36 -11.47
N GLU A 183 -8.21 -10.31 -10.76
CA GLU A 183 -8.80 -8.97 -10.84
C GLU A 183 -8.20 -8.09 -11.94
N ILE A 184 -6.91 -8.25 -12.29
CA ILE A 184 -6.24 -7.41 -13.29
C ILE A 184 -6.36 -8.09 -14.65
N SER A 185 -6.84 -7.35 -15.65
CA SER A 185 -7.12 -7.89 -16.99
C SER A 185 -5.88 -8.33 -17.79
N ILE A 186 -4.67 -7.96 -17.35
CA ILE A 186 -3.41 -8.40 -17.95
C ILE A 186 -2.80 -9.45 -17.04
N SER A 187 -2.97 -10.73 -17.39
CA SER A 187 -2.39 -11.87 -16.66
C SER A 187 -0.96 -12.21 -17.12
N ASP A 188 -0.60 -11.79 -18.34
CA ASP A 188 0.75 -11.98 -18.87
C ASP A 188 1.74 -10.96 -18.30
N ARG A 189 2.86 -11.46 -17.80
CA ARG A 189 3.89 -10.65 -17.15
C ARG A 189 4.51 -9.63 -18.09
N ASP A 190 4.85 -10.03 -19.31
CA ASP A 190 5.58 -9.18 -20.24
C ASP A 190 4.67 -8.08 -20.80
N LEU A 191 3.40 -8.41 -21.06
CA LEU A 191 2.37 -7.43 -21.36
C LEU A 191 2.15 -6.46 -20.19
N TYR A 192 2.14 -6.95 -18.95
CA TYR A 192 2.02 -6.09 -17.77
C TYR A 192 3.22 -5.16 -17.65
N LYS A 193 4.43 -5.70 -17.76
CA LYS A 193 5.68 -4.93 -17.75
C LYS A 193 5.66 -3.84 -18.81
N LYS A 194 5.35 -4.20 -20.07
CA LYS A 194 5.24 -3.27 -21.20
C LYS A 194 4.19 -2.19 -20.95
N PHE A 195 3.02 -2.56 -20.41
CA PHE A 195 1.95 -1.62 -20.07
C PHE A 195 2.37 -0.60 -19.00
N ILE A 196 3.16 -1.03 -18.01
CA ILE A 196 3.64 -0.18 -16.92
C ILE A 196 4.78 0.71 -17.44
N GLU A 197 5.87 0.12 -17.92
CA GLU A 197 7.10 0.83 -18.26
C GLU A 197 6.95 1.77 -19.46
N GLY A 198 6.08 1.45 -20.41
CA GLY A 198 5.78 2.32 -21.55
C GLY A 198 5.14 3.67 -21.20
N ASN A 199 4.89 3.93 -19.91
CA ASN A 199 4.29 5.18 -19.41
C ASN A 199 5.16 5.92 -18.39
N ILE A 200 6.42 5.52 -18.17
CA ILE A 200 7.33 6.18 -17.21
C ILE A 200 7.44 7.69 -17.50
N ASP A 201 7.76 8.05 -18.74
CA ASP A 201 7.98 9.46 -19.10
C ASP A 201 6.69 10.29 -19.07
N TYR A 202 5.58 9.68 -19.52
CA TYR A 202 4.27 10.32 -19.42
C TYR A 202 3.90 10.61 -17.96
N GLN A 203 4.12 9.66 -17.06
CA GLN A 203 3.80 9.85 -15.64
C GLN A 203 4.74 10.87 -14.96
N ARG A 204 6.02 10.89 -15.32
CA ARG A 204 6.96 11.96 -14.92
C ARG A 204 6.46 13.33 -15.37
N LYS A 205 6.01 13.46 -16.62
CA LYS A 205 5.44 14.71 -17.17
C LYS A 205 4.20 15.15 -16.40
N LEU A 206 3.24 14.24 -16.18
CA LEU A 206 2.04 14.53 -15.38
C LEU A 206 2.36 15.00 -13.96
N LYS A 207 3.36 14.40 -13.32
CA LYS A 207 3.77 14.82 -11.98
C LYS A 207 4.40 16.21 -11.97
N LYS A 208 5.24 16.54 -12.96
CA LYS A 208 5.78 17.90 -13.13
C LYS A 208 4.66 18.92 -13.32
N ILE A 209 3.69 18.62 -14.17
CA ILE A 209 2.51 19.46 -14.41
C ILE A 209 1.74 19.68 -13.10
N ARG A 210 1.47 18.61 -12.33
CA ARG A 210 0.74 18.72 -11.06
C ARG A 210 1.46 19.64 -10.06
N ASN A 211 2.78 19.60 -10.00
CA ASN A 211 3.56 20.46 -9.11
C ASN A 211 3.50 21.94 -9.53
N LEU A 212 3.25 22.26 -10.80
CA LEU A 212 3.08 23.65 -11.28
C LEU A 212 1.72 24.25 -10.89
N PHE A 213 0.74 23.42 -10.56
CA PHE A 213 -0.62 23.85 -10.21
C PHE A 213 -0.91 23.81 -8.70
N ILE A 214 0.05 23.41 -7.87
CA ILE A 214 -0.11 23.28 -6.41
C ILE A 214 1.09 23.95 -5.72
N ASP A 215 1.01 25.27 -5.61
CA ASP A 215 1.56 26.08 -4.52
C ASP A 215 0.38 26.70 -3.74
#